data_AF-A0A956QMS3-F1
#
_entry.id   AF-A0A956QMS3-F1
#
_cell.length_a   1.000
_cell.length_b   1.000
_cell.length_c   1.000
_cell.angle_alpha   90.00
_cell.angle_beta   90.00
_cell.angle_gamma   90.00
#
_symmetry.space_group_name_H-M   'P 1'
#
loop_
_entity.id
_entity.type
_entity.pdbx_description
1 polymer ?
#
loop_
_entity_poly.entity_id
_entity_poly.type
_entity_poly.pdbx_seq_one_letter_code
_entity_poly.pdbx_strand_id
1 'polypeptide(L)'
;MWKQVTAGLAATLALGSVGVFAYKGIAPDTSLDEAIGSAFKQASITLDQQQINLIRNQVAGAVETHCRFSQGNSKVDFAAVEIAQALQLNPKLDQSLVGRITGAIETIAKDTHQCQALANRDNRRITEPMVADESWEDYFNQTIALTGNRQFLDLVGQKQFHPVKISWEDIGRYKNSVWGDRISDVGIWVRKDERQPDSAQLAMSVRRDGNFRDKVLVVPADKIKVHTKSGSRTLEKTLPQRLQELGLTSKQHDKHVIVSNQFAVVPVPSHQMRDASVAGKPPRAAFNFSIYPYGSTNFVITDVIEGSANAIVGPGNHQLLYADINGQKAPFTASRAEDRPDLLQLEKQLKAQGMDVDVQRYYLIQIPLKKEATSIGLSNMGEPPNRHYYYPDAPPMYEAEEMGSGNVAYDMAAPMPTTSAGGMLKTQKSAAAKPEALRRNGPGLTKVAIGHGETEGRYNAGSGYRGQRAEEPVRVTVVYFVTPTGEITEADMNAFAKAFEQWDNQAIWGGSFVVKDEVAKN
;
A
#
# COMPACT_ATOMS: atom_id res chain seq x y z
N MET A 1 -46.94 27.15 -33.28
CA MET A 1 -46.62 27.23 -34.72
C MET A 1 -45.13 27.51 -34.83
N TRP A 2 -44.32 26.47 -35.04
CA TRP A 2 -43.68 26.11 -36.34
C TRP A 2 -42.44 26.99 -36.59
N LYS A 3 -41.20 26.51 -36.78
CA LYS A 3 -40.69 25.24 -37.33
C LYS A 3 -39.28 24.92 -36.80
N GLN A 4 -38.95 23.62 -36.89
CA GLN A 4 -37.65 22.98 -36.76
C GLN A 4 -36.58 23.57 -37.70
N VAL A 5 -35.31 23.45 -37.29
CA VAL A 5 -34.17 23.26 -38.21
C VAL A 5 -33.29 22.14 -37.64
N THR A 6 -33.17 21.07 -38.41
CA THR A 6 -32.19 19.98 -38.28
C THR A 6 -31.26 20.01 -39.48
N ALA A 7 -29.95 19.93 -39.23
CA ALA A 7 -28.85 19.41 -40.06
C ALA A 7 -27.56 20.01 -39.44
N GLY A 8 -26.48 19.30 -39.13
CA GLY A 8 -25.92 18.08 -39.71
C GLY A 8 -24.46 18.42 -40.04
N LEU A 9 -23.51 17.92 -39.26
CA LEU A 9 -22.11 17.93 -39.66
C LEU A 9 -21.41 16.67 -39.13
N ALA A 10 -21.10 15.80 -40.07
CA ALA A 10 -20.22 14.67 -39.91
C ALA A 10 -18.77 15.18 -39.79
N ALA A 11 -18.03 14.66 -38.82
CA ALA A 11 -16.58 14.81 -38.74
C ALA A 11 -15.95 13.42 -38.71
N THR A 12 -15.28 13.10 -39.81
CA THR A 12 -14.47 11.92 -40.07
C THR A 12 -13.28 11.89 -39.11
N LEU A 13 -13.21 10.91 -38.22
CA LEU A 13 -12.01 10.61 -37.43
C LEU A 13 -11.11 9.67 -38.22
N ALA A 14 -9.95 10.20 -38.63
CA ALA A 14 -8.84 9.41 -39.16
C ALA A 14 -8.26 8.53 -38.03
N LEU A 15 -8.35 7.22 -38.20
CA LEU A 15 -7.65 6.24 -37.37
C LEU A 15 -6.15 6.31 -37.66
N GLY A 16 -5.40 6.91 -36.73
CA GLY A 16 -3.96 6.75 -36.64
C GLY A 16 -3.63 5.32 -36.21
N SER A 17 -2.78 4.65 -36.99
CA SER A 17 -2.28 3.31 -36.77
C SER A 17 -1.53 3.19 -35.44
N VAL A 18 -2.10 2.45 -34.49
CA VAL A 18 -1.38 1.97 -33.30
C VAL A 18 -0.53 0.78 -33.73
N GLY A 19 0.79 0.89 -33.57
CA GLY A 19 1.73 -0.18 -33.86
C GLY A 19 1.47 -1.41 -33.00
N VAL A 20 1.16 -2.53 -33.64
CA VAL A 20 1.06 -3.85 -33.01
C VAL A 20 2.47 -4.32 -32.68
N PHE A 21 2.84 -4.34 -31.40
CA PHE A 21 4.03 -5.03 -30.92
C PHE A 21 3.77 -6.55 -30.95
N ALA A 22 4.53 -7.27 -31.76
CA ALA A 22 4.50 -8.72 -31.84
C ALA A 22 5.14 -9.34 -30.59
N TYR A 23 4.31 -9.82 -29.65
CA TYR A 23 4.76 -10.73 -28.60
C TYR A 23 5.07 -12.10 -29.23
N LYS A 24 6.27 -12.63 -29.00
CA LYS A 24 6.62 -14.03 -29.33
C LYS A 24 5.75 -14.95 -28.48
N GLY A 25 4.69 -15.47 -29.08
CA GLY A 25 3.70 -16.32 -28.43
C GLY A 25 4.28 -17.65 -27.95
N ILE A 26 3.95 -17.99 -26.71
CA ILE A 26 3.84 -19.39 -26.27
C ILE A 26 2.78 -20.03 -27.18
N ALA A 27 3.03 -21.24 -27.68
CA ALA A 27 2.07 -21.94 -28.54
C ALA A 27 0.68 -22.00 -27.86
N PRO A 28 -0.41 -21.72 -28.58
CA PRO A 28 -1.75 -21.70 -28.00
C PRO A 28 -2.08 -23.06 -27.39
N ASP A 29 -2.42 -23.07 -26.11
CA ASP A 29 -3.12 -24.20 -25.50
C ASP A 29 -4.57 -24.10 -25.96
N THR A 30 -4.85 -24.64 -27.14
CA THR A 30 -6.15 -24.54 -27.81
C THR A 30 -7.28 -25.09 -26.94
N SER A 31 -6.98 -25.99 -25.99
CA SER A 31 -7.98 -26.55 -25.09
C SER A 31 -8.51 -25.55 -24.05
N LEU A 32 -7.65 -24.68 -23.52
CA LEU A 32 -8.06 -23.69 -22.51
C LEU A 32 -8.80 -22.52 -23.16
N ASP A 33 -8.35 -22.08 -24.33
CA ASP A 33 -9.02 -21.00 -25.07
C ASP A 33 -10.45 -21.37 -25.45
N GLU A 34 -10.66 -22.60 -25.94
CA GLU A 34 -11.98 -23.12 -26.24
C GLU A 34 -12.86 -23.20 -24.98
N ALA A 35 -12.29 -23.63 -23.85
CA ALA A 35 -12.99 -23.67 -22.57
C ALA A 35 -13.39 -22.26 -22.09
N ILE A 36 -12.49 -21.27 -22.20
CA ILE A 36 -12.76 -19.86 -21.89
C ILE A 36 -13.88 -19.34 -22.78
N GLY A 37 -13.76 -19.50 -24.10
CA GLY A 37 -14.77 -19.02 -25.06
C GLY A 37 -16.14 -19.64 -24.81
N SER A 38 -16.20 -20.95 -24.55
CA SER A 38 -17.45 -21.67 -24.29
C SER A 38 -18.09 -21.25 -22.96
N ALA A 39 -17.33 -21.23 -21.86
CA ALA A 39 -17.87 -20.93 -20.54
C ALA A 39 -18.33 -19.47 -20.41
N PHE A 40 -17.57 -18.52 -20.97
CA PHE A 40 -17.97 -17.11 -20.98
C PHE A 40 -19.20 -16.88 -21.86
N LYS A 41 -19.31 -17.58 -22.99
CA LYS A 41 -20.51 -17.55 -23.83
C LYS A 41 -21.73 -18.09 -23.09
N GLN A 42 -21.61 -19.18 -22.34
CA GLN A 42 -22.68 -19.70 -21.47
C GLN A 42 -23.09 -18.68 -20.40
N ALA A 43 -22.13 -17.92 -19.88
CA ALA A 43 -22.37 -16.80 -18.96
C ALA A 43 -22.85 -15.52 -19.67
N SER A 44 -23.22 -15.58 -20.96
CA SER A 44 -23.69 -14.44 -21.77
C SER A 44 -22.63 -13.33 -21.92
N ILE A 45 -21.36 -13.72 -22.07
CA ILE A 45 -20.22 -12.84 -22.37
C ILE A 45 -19.55 -13.39 -23.62
N THR A 46 -19.71 -12.71 -24.76
CA THR A 46 -19.05 -13.10 -26.02
C THR A 46 -17.65 -12.50 -26.04
N LEU A 47 -16.64 -13.35 -26.23
CA LEU A 47 -15.24 -12.95 -26.33
C LEU A 47 -14.70 -13.26 -27.73
N ASP A 48 -13.91 -12.35 -28.28
CA ASP A 48 -13.04 -12.64 -29.42
C ASP A 48 -11.70 -13.25 -28.97
N GLN A 49 -10.87 -13.67 -29.93
CA GLN A 49 -9.59 -14.31 -29.62
C GLN A 49 -8.59 -13.36 -28.93
N GLN A 50 -8.64 -12.06 -29.21
CA GLN A 50 -7.76 -11.07 -28.56
C GLN A 50 -8.16 -10.92 -27.08
N GLN A 51 -9.46 -10.87 -26.80
CA GLN A 51 -10.00 -10.82 -25.45
C GLN A 51 -9.71 -12.11 -24.66
N ILE A 52 -9.82 -13.29 -25.29
CA ILE A 52 -9.43 -14.56 -24.68
C ILE A 52 -7.93 -14.54 -24.33
N ASN A 53 -7.06 -14.14 -25.26
CA ASN A 53 -5.63 -14.00 -25.01
C ASN A 53 -5.33 -13.05 -23.84
N LEU A 54 -6.08 -11.94 -23.73
CA LEU A 54 -5.90 -10.92 -22.71
C LEU A 54 -6.20 -11.43 -21.30
N ILE A 55 -7.21 -12.29 -21.14
CA ILE A 55 -7.67 -12.78 -19.83
C ILE A 55 -7.19 -14.19 -19.49
N ARG A 56 -6.49 -14.87 -20.41
CA ARG A 56 -6.13 -16.28 -20.30
C ARG A 56 -5.44 -16.61 -18.98
N ASN A 57 -4.45 -15.81 -18.58
CA ASN A 57 -3.66 -16.08 -17.38
C ASN A 57 -4.48 -15.88 -16.10
N GLN A 58 -5.34 -14.87 -16.08
CA GLN A 58 -6.23 -14.57 -14.95
C GLN A 58 -7.27 -15.69 -14.78
N VAL A 59 -7.87 -16.16 -15.89
CA VAL A 59 -8.80 -17.29 -15.85
C VAL A 59 -8.08 -18.57 -15.40
N ALA A 60 -6.90 -18.86 -15.94
CA ALA A 60 -6.12 -20.02 -15.55
C ALA A 60 -5.79 -20.03 -14.04
N GLY A 61 -5.32 -18.91 -13.50
CA GLY A 61 -5.01 -18.78 -12.07
C GLY A 61 -6.27 -18.88 -11.18
N ALA A 62 -7.40 -18.35 -11.64
CA ALA A 62 -8.67 -18.45 -10.93
C ALA A 62 -9.22 -19.89 -10.94
N VAL A 63 -9.14 -20.59 -12.07
CA VAL A 63 -9.50 -22.01 -12.20
C VAL A 63 -8.63 -22.87 -11.29
N GLU A 64 -7.31 -22.68 -11.30
CA GLU A 64 -6.37 -23.39 -10.42
C GLU A 64 -6.72 -23.18 -8.94
N THR A 65 -7.01 -21.93 -8.57
CA THR A 65 -7.45 -21.58 -7.21
C THR A 65 -8.78 -22.28 -6.86
N HIS A 66 -9.74 -22.31 -7.79
CA HIS A 66 -11.02 -22.99 -7.58
C HIS A 66 -10.83 -24.51 -7.42
N CYS A 67 -10.01 -25.14 -8.26
CA CYS A 67 -9.69 -26.57 -8.19
C CYS A 67 -9.04 -26.96 -6.84
N ARG A 68 -8.20 -26.09 -6.27
CA ARG A 68 -7.46 -26.37 -5.02
C ARG A 68 -8.30 -26.22 -3.76
N PHE A 69 -9.18 -25.22 -3.71
CA PHE A 69 -9.81 -24.80 -2.45
C PHE A 69 -11.31 -25.12 -2.37
N SER A 70 -11.90 -25.75 -3.40
CA SER A 70 -13.30 -26.20 -3.50
C SER A 70 -14.36 -25.17 -3.05
N GLN A 71 -15.02 -24.53 -4.04
CA GLN A 71 -16.20 -23.64 -3.97
C GLN A 71 -16.12 -22.39 -3.07
N GLY A 72 -16.39 -21.22 -3.68
CA GLY A 72 -16.69 -19.97 -2.95
C GLY A 72 -15.50 -19.17 -2.41
N ASN A 73 -14.35 -19.18 -3.10
CA ASN A 73 -13.16 -18.42 -2.70
C ASN A 73 -13.19 -16.97 -3.22
N SER A 74 -13.00 -15.99 -2.32
CA SER A 74 -12.90 -14.57 -2.64
C SER A 74 -11.81 -14.26 -3.68
N LYS A 75 -10.76 -15.08 -3.79
CA LYS A 75 -9.74 -14.97 -4.86
C LYS A 75 -10.32 -15.18 -6.26
N VAL A 76 -11.34 -16.02 -6.42
CA VAL A 76 -12.06 -16.19 -7.70
C VAL A 76 -12.91 -14.96 -8.00
N ASP A 77 -13.59 -14.40 -6.99
CA ASP A 77 -14.35 -13.15 -7.14
C ASP A 77 -13.45 -11.96 -7.51
N PHE A 78 -12.25 -11.87 -6.93
CA PHE A 78 -11.25 -10.86 -7.27
C PHE A 78 -10.75 -11.02 -8.71
N ALA A 79 -10.41 -12.24 -9.11
CA ALA A 79 -10.04 -12.52 -10.49
C ALA A 79 -11.17 -12.17 -11.45
N ALA A 80 -12.43 -12.41 -11.06
CA ALA A 80 -13.59 -12.02 -11.86
C ALA A 80 -13.71 -10.50 -12.05
N VAL A 81 -13.40 -9.70 -11.02
CA VAL A 81 -13.32 -8.24 -11.12
C VAL A 81 -12.19 -7.79 -12.04
N GLU A 82 -11.01 -8.41 -11.94
CA GLU A 82 -9.86 -8.09 -12.80
C GLU A 82 -10.13 -8.45 -14.27
N ILE A 83 -10.78 -9.58 -14.52
CA ILE A 83 -11.23 -10.01 -15.85
C ILE A 83 -12.27 -9.01 -16.40
N ALA A 84 -13.26 -8.61 -15.61
CA ALA A 84 -14.24 -7.60 -16.02
C ALA A 84 -13.56 -6.30 -16.45
N GLN A 85 -12.59 -5.83 -15.67
CA GLN A 85 -11.82 -4.64 -16.00
C GLN A 85 -10.98 -4.80 -17.26
N ALA A 86 -10.30 -5.94 -17.44
CA ALA A 86 -9.48 -6.22 -18.61
C ALA A 86 -10.33 -6.22 -19.90
N LEU A 87 -11.56 -6.73 -19.81
CA LEU A 87 -12.54 -6.71 -20.90
C LEU A 87 -13.27 -5.38 -21.06
N GLN A 88 -12.95 -4.37 -20.25
CA GLN A 88 -13.63 -3.07 -20.21
C GLN A 88 -15.15 -3.18 -19.96
N LEU A 89 -15.57 -4.22 -19.23
CA LEU A 89 -16.94 -4.43 -18.82
C LEU A 89 -17.19 -3.70 -17.50
N ASN A 90 -18.29 -2.95 -17.41
CA ASN A 90 -18.56 -2.08 -16.26
C ASN A 90 -19.49 -2.76 -15.24
N PRO A 91 -18.99 -3.24 -14.09
CA PRO A 91 -19.81 -3.89 -13.07
C PRO A 91 -20.79 -2.93 -12.37
N LYS A 92 -20.65 -1.61 -12.52
CA LYS A 92 -21.64 -0.64 -12.01
C LYS A 92 -22.91 -0.59 -12.85
N LEU A 93 -22.81 -0.93 -14.13
CA LEU A 93 -23.96 -0.97 -15.06
C LEU A 93 -24.63 -2.34 -15.05
N ASP A 94 -23.90 -3.38 -14.68
CA ASP A 94 -24.41 -4.74 -14.52
C ASP A 94 -23.89 -5.38 -13.24
N GLN A 95 -24.72 -5.36 -12.20
CA GLN A 95 -24.40 -5.94 -10.88
C GLN A 95 -24.24 -7.47 -10.93
N SER A 96 -24.74 -8.14 -11.97
CA SER A 96 -24.61 -9.59 -12.15
C SER A 96 -23.28 -10.00 -12.79
N LEU A 97 -22.54 -9.05 -13.37
CA LEU A 97 -21.37 -9.32 -14.20
C LEU A 97 -20.29 -10.15 -13.49
N VAL A 98 -19.94 -9.79 -12.25
CA VAL A 98 -18.94 -10.51 -11.46
C VAL A 98 -19.39 -11.94 -11.18
N GLY A 99 -20.68 -12.14 -10.88
CA GLY A 99 -21.27 -13.46 -10.69
C GLY A 99 -21.25 -14.31 -11.96
N ARG A 100 -21.48 -13.70 -13.13
CA ARG A 100 -21.40 -14.38 -14.45
C ARG A 100 -19.98 -14.81 -14.77
N ILE A 101 -18.98 -13.95 -14.55
CA ILE A 101 -17.57 -14.29 -14.77
C ILE A 101 -17.11 -15.38 -13.78
N THR A 102 -17.51 -15.27 -12.51
CA THR A 102 -17.24 -16.30 -11.49
C THR A 102 -17.84 -17.64 -11.91
N GLY A 103 -19.11 -17.66 -12.32
CA GLY A 103 -19.77 -18.86 -12.82
C GLY A 103 -19.09 -19.47 -14.05
N ALA A 104 -18.55 -18.64 -14.96
CA ALA A 104 -17.76 -19.13 -16.10
C ALA A 104 -16.46 -19.81 -15.63
N ILE A 105 -15.74 -19.23 -14.66
CA ILE A 105 -14.55 -19.83 -14.06
C ILE A 105 -14.88 -21.16 -13.39
N GLU A 106 -15.99 -21.23 -12.64
CA GLU A 106 -16.44 -22.47 -12.01
C GLU A 106 -16.81 -23.54 -13.04
N THR A 107 -17.41 -23.17 -14.16
CA THR A 107 -17.73 -24.10 -15.26
C THR A 107 -16.45 -24.69 -15.85
N ILE A 108 -15.41 -23.86 -16.06
CA ILE A 108 -14.10 -24.35 -16.55
C ILE A 108 -13.46 -25.27 -15.50
N ALA A 109 -13.56 -24.94 -14.21
CA ALA A 109 -13.02 -25.76 -13.14
C ALA A 109 -13.80 -27.08 -12.94
N LYS A 110 -15.09 -27.13 -13.24
CA LYS A 110 -15.89 -28.36 -13.18
C LYS A 110 -15.57 -29.34 -14.32
N ASP A 111 -14.95 -28.88 -15.40
CA ASP A 111 -14.41 -29.78 -16.41
C ASP A 111 -13.18 -30.52 -15.84
N THR A 112 -13.44 -31.74 -15.40
CA THR A 112 -12.50 -32.62 -14.68
C THR A 112 -11.15 -32.76 -15.39
N HIS A 113 -11.10 -32.66 -16.72
CA HIS A 113 -9.85 -32.72 -17.47
C HIS A 113 -8.93 -31.52 -17.22
N GLN A 114 -9.46 -30.33 -16.96
CA GLN A 114 -8.65 -29.13 -16.69
C GLN A 114 -8.09 -29.13 -15.26
N CYS A 115 -8.91 -29.46 -14.26
CA CYS A 115 -8.38 -29.63 -12.89
C CYS A 115 -7.37 -30.79 -12.81
N GLN A 116 -7.59 -31.89 -13.53
CA GLN A 116 -6.63 -33.00 -13.59
C GLN A 116 -5.37 -32.67 -14.38
N ALA A 117 -5.44 -31.94 -15.51
CA ALA A 117 -4.26 -31.51 -16.26
C ALA A 117 -3.41 -30.51 -15.46
N LEU A 118 -4.04 -29.61 -14.70
CA LEU A 118 -3.38 -28.69 -13.78
C LEU A 118 -2.79 -29.44 -12.56
N ALA A 119 -3.51 -30.41 -11.99
CA ALA A 119 -3.01 -31.27 -10.91
C ALA A 119 -1.87 -32.20 -11.37
N ASN A 120 -1.89 -32.66 -12.63
CA ASN A 120 -0.84 -33.51 -13.22
C ASN A 120 0.40 -32.71 -13.65
N ARG A 121 0.27 -31.42 -13.98
CA ARG A 121 1.42 -30.49 -14.02
C ARG A 121 2.08 -30.38 -12.64
N ASP A 122 1.31 -30.61 -11.57
CA ASP A 122 1.74 -30.55 -10.18
C ASP A 122 2.41 -31.84 -9.66
N ASN A 123 2.11 -33.04 -10.18
CA ASN A 123 2.90 -34.24 -9.77
C ASN A 123 4.38 -34.23 -10.24
N ARG A 124 4.78 -33.27 -11.09
CA ARG A 124 6.19 -32.92 -11.37
C ARG A 124 6.63 -31.56 -10.79
N ARG A 125 5.75 -30.84 -10.08
CA ARG A 125 6.00 -29.52 -9.47
C ARG A 125 5.70 -29.43 -7.97
N ILE A 126 5.13 -30.46 -7.33
CA ILE A 126 4.97 -30.61 -5.87
C ILE A 126 6.25 -31.19 -5.23
N THR A 127 7.39 -30.70 -5.69
CA THR A 127 8.54 -30.47 -4.82
C THR A 127 8.99 -29.06 -5.14
N GLU A 128 8.85 -28.20 -4.12
CA GLU A 128 9.39 -26.83 -4.02
C GLU A 128 8.51 -25.67 -4.52
N PRO A 129 7.77 -25.05 -3.58
CA PRO A 129 7.51 -23.62 -3.60
C PRO A 129 8.84 -22.85 -3.63
N MET A 130 8.90 -21.82 -4.48
CA MET A 130 10.00 -20.84 -4.54
C MET A 130 10.02 -20.01 -3.25
N VAL A 131 10.65 -20.54 -2.20
CA VAL A 131 11.60 -19.93 -1.22
C VAL A 131 11.97 -21.09 -0.26
N ALA A 132 12.37 -22.25 -0.80
CA ALA A 132 12.53 -23.46 0.02
C ALA A 132 13.76 -23.44 0.95
N ASP A 133 14.77 -22.62 0.64
CA ASP A 133 16.05 -22.59 1.38
C ASP A 133 16.42 -21.22 1.96
N GLU A 134 15.62 -20.17 1.74
CA GLU A 134 15.96 -18.87 2.32
C GLU A 134 15.53 -18.82 3.78
N SER A 135 16.49 -18.53 4.66
CA SER A 135 16.19 -18.31 6.06
C SER A 135 15.27 -17.09 6.21
N TRP A 136 14.47 -17.05 7.28
CA TRP A 136 13.70 -15.85 7.63
C TRP A 136 14.59 -14.61 7.68
N GLU A 137 15.81 -14.77 8.21
CA GLU A 137 16.76 -13.69 8.34
C GLU A 137 17.19 -13.10 6.99
N ASP A 138 17.54 -13.94 6.03
CA ASP A 138 17.94 -13.49 4.69
C ASP A 138 16.77 -12.80 3.99
N TYR A 139 15.58 -13.41 4.04
CA TYR A 139 14.37 -12.84 3.45
C TYR A 139 14.00 -11.48 4.05
N PHE A 140 14.07 -11.38 5.38
CA PHE A 140 13.82 -10.14 6.10
C PHE A 140 14.82 -9.06 5.67
N ASN A 141 16.11 -9.39 5.69
CA ASN A 141 17.17 -8.44 5.34
C ASN A 141 17.08 -8.00 3.87
N GLN A 142 16.79 -8.91 2.94
CA GLN A 142 16.59 -8.58 1.53
C GLN A 142 15.41 -7.64 1.32
N THR A 143 14.28 -7.91 1.99
CA THR A 143 13.08 -7.07 1.88
C THR A 143 13.33 -5.66 2.42
N ILE A 144 13.99 -5.54 3.59
CA ILE A 144 14.34 -4.24 4.19
C ILE A 144 15.41 -3.50 3.37
N ALA A 145 16.22 -4.21 2.58
CA ALA A 145 17.26 -3.66 1.72
C ALA A 145 16.78 -3.31 0.30
N LEU A 146 15.49 -3.46 -0.03
CA LEU A 146 14.97 -3.16 -1.38
C LEU A 146 15.27 -1.72 -1.85
N THR A 147 15.37 -0.75 -0.93
CA THR A 147 15.76 0.64 -1.27
C THR A 147 17.18 0.78 -1.82
N GLY A 148 18.03 -0.24 -1.67
CA GLY A 148 19.36 -0.32 -2.27
C GLY A 148 19.46 -1.33 -3.42
N ASN A 149 18.37 -2.03 -3.74
CA ASN A 149 18.36 -3.04 -4.80
C ASN A 149 18.18 -2.37 -6.17
N ARG A 150 19.23 -2.37 -6.99
CA ARG A 150 19.24 -1.69 -8.30
C ARG A 150 18.13 -2.16 -9.24
N GLN A 151 17.89 -3.47 -9.32
CA GLN A 151 16.85 -4.00 -10.20
C GLN A 151 15.45 -3.52 -9.78
N PHE A 152 15.18 -3.54 -8.47
CA PHE A 152 13.94 -2.99 -7.93
C PHE A 152 13.82 -1.49 -8.18
N LEU A 153 14.89 -0.73 -7.94
CA LEU A 153 14.96 0.72 -8.19
C LEU A 153 14.71 1.07 -9.67
N ASP A 154 15.25 0.29 -10.60
CA ASP A 154 15.02 0.47 -12.03
C ASP A 154 13.54 0.23 -12.38
N LEU A 155 12.91 -0.80 -11.80
CA LEU A 155 11.49 -1.12 -12.01
C LEU A 155 10.55 -0.04 -11.48
N VAL A 156 10.76 0.44 -10.25
CA VAL A 156 9.95 1.53 -9.67
C VAL A 156 10.19 2.86 -10.41
N GLY A 157 11.42 3.12 -10.83
CA GLY A 157 11.80 4.33 -11.57
C GLY A 157 11.11 4.43 -12.94
N GLN A 158 10.88 3.30 -13.63
CA GLN A 158 10.10 3.27 -14.88
C GLN A 158 8.66 3.75 -14.71
N LYS A 159 8.09 3.64 -13.50
CA LYS A 159 6.76 4.16 -13.14
C LYS A 159 6.80 5.50 -12.42
N GLN A 160 7.98 6.12 -12.33
CA GLN A 160 8.22 7.37 -11.60
C GLN A 160 7.83 7.28 -10.11
N PHE A 161 7.94 6.08 -9.53
CA PHE A 161 7.80 5.87 -8.11
C PHE A 161 9.13 6.09 -7.40
N HIS A 162 9.07 6.67 -6.20
CA HIS A 162 10.23 7.02 -5.40
C HIS A 162 10.17 6.27 -4.06
N PRO A 163 10.87 5.13 -3.93
CA PRO A 163 10.87 4.37 -2.70
C PRO A 163 11.64 5.12 -1.60
N VAL A 164 11.07 5.16 -0.40
CA VAL A 164 11.64 5.80 0.79
C VAL A 164 11.39 4.95 2.03
N LYS A 165 12.28 5.02 3.02
CA LYS A 165 12.07 4.39 4.34
C LYS A 165 11.27 5.27 5.30
N ILE A 166 11.38 6.59 5.11
CA ILE A 166 10.66 7.61 5.85
C ILE A 166 9.90 8.46 4.84
N SER A 167 8.57 8.52 5.00
CA SER A 167 7.71 9.43 4.25
C SER A 167 7.53 10.74 5.01
N TRP A 168 7.42 11.83 4.28
CA TRP A 168 7.15 13.15 4.87
C TRP A 168 5.67 13.47 4.69
N GLU A 169 5.00 13.71 5.80
CA GLU A 169 3.59 14.02 5.86
C GLU A 169 3.39 15.50 6.19
N ASP A 170 3.46 16.34 5.16
CA ASP A 170 3.28 17.79 5.19
C ASP A 170 1.81 18.30 5.20
N ILE A 171 1.48 19.23 6.08
CA ILE A 171 0.17 19.89 6.16
C ILE A 171 0.31 21.42 5.95
N GLY A 172 1.55 21.92 5.84
CA GLY A 172 1.87 23.33 5.62
C GLY A 172 3.38 23.57 5.54
N ARG A 173 3.84 24.25 4.48
CA ARG A 173 5.24 24.71 4.32
C ARG A 173 5.32 26.22 4.26
N TYR A 174 6.43 26.80 4.70
CA TYR A 174 6.73 28.20 4.40
C TYR A 174 7.17 28.37 2.95
N LYS A 175 6.87 29.54 2.37
CA LYS A 175 7.29 29.88 1.00
C LYS A 175 8.81 29.89 0.91
N ASN A 176 9.34 29.17 -0.09
CA ASN A 176 10.78 28.99 -0.32
C ASN A 176 11.53 28.23 0.79
N SER A 177 10.82 27.47 1.63
CA SER A 177 11.42 26.64 2.67
C SER A 177 11.19 25.15 2.39
N VAL A 178 12.19 24.32 2.71
CA VAL A 178 12.02 22.86 2.83
C VAL A 178 11.41 22.46 4.18
N TRP A 179 11.21 23.43 5.07
CA TRP A 179 10.68 23.29 6.42
C TRP A 179 9.35 24.03 6.59
N GLY A 180 8.48 23.48 7.42
CA GLY A 180 7.20 24.07 7.80
C GLY A 180 6.76 23.51 9.14
N ASP A 181 6.03 24.32 9.90
CA ASP A 181 5.29 23.80 11.04
C ASP A 181 4.24 22.81 10.53
N ARG A 182 4.02 21.69 11.23
CA ARG A 182 3.00 20.66 10.87
C ARG A 182 3.43 19.68 9.78
N ILE A 183 4.73 19.46 9.62
CA ILE A 183 5.25 18.29 8.89
C ILE A 183 5.40 17.14 9.88
N SER A 184 5.14 15.90 9.47
CA SER A 184 5.47 14.71 10.26
C SER A 184 6.30 13.72 9.45
N ASP A 185 7.43 13.26 9.99
CA ASP A 185 8.11 12.09 9.44
C ASP A 185 7.41 10.82 9.87
N VAL A 186 7.08 9.96 8.91
CA VAL A 186 6.39 8.70 9.14
C VAL A 186 7.25 7.54 8.66
N GLY A 187 7.40 6.53 9.50
CA GLY A 187 8.19 5.33 9.22
C GLY A 187 7.44 4.07 9.61
N ILE A 188 7.73 2.95 8.97
CA ILE A 188 7.15 1.64 9.28
C ILE A 188 8.24 0.76 9.85
N TRP A 189 8.16 0.45 11.15
CA TRP A 189 9.15 -0.35 11.86
C TRP A 189 8.65 -1.78 11.98
N VAL A 190 9.25 -2.70 11.23
CA VAL A 190 8.88 -4.12 11.22
C VAL A 190 9.86 -4.90 12.08
N ARG A 191 9.35 -5.70 13.02
CA ARG A 191 10.14 -6.52 13.93
C ARG A 191 10.67 -7.77 13.22
N LYS A 192 11.97 -8.05 13.37
CA LYS A 192 12.55 -9.32 12.94
C LYS A 192 12.07 -10.46 13.83
N ASP A 193 11.96 -10.23 15.13
CA ASP A 193 11.29 -11.13 16.08
C ASP A 193 10.12 -10.40 16.72
N GLU A 194 8.90 -10.90 16.52
CA GLU A 194 7.67 -10.33 17.06
C GLU A 194 7.76 -10.05 18.57
N ARG A 195 8.47 -10.91 19.31
CA ARG A 195 8.61 -10.84 20.78
C ARG A 195 9.64 -9.81 21.24
N GLN A 196 10.45 -9.28 20.32
CA GLN A 196 11.53 -8.35 20.62
C GLN A 196 11.29 -7.03 19.89
N PRO A 197 10.67 -6.03 20.55
CA PRO A 197 10.48 -4.69 19.97
C PRO A 197 11.78 -4.08 19.43
N ASP A 198 12.92 -4.34 20.10
CA ASP A 198 14.22 -3.80 19.72
C ASP A 198 14.81 -4.39 18.43
N SER A 199 14.18 -5.44 17.90
CA SER A 199 14.56 -6.04 16.63
C SER A 199 13.99 -5.29 15.41
N ALA A 200 13.20 -4.24 15.63
CA ALA A 200 12.50 -3.53 14.57
C ALA A 200 13.45 -2.79 13.62
N GLN A 201 13.14 -2.83 12.33
CA GLN A 201 13.85 -2.12 11.28
C GLN A 201 12.88 -1.40 10.34
N LEU A 202 13.33 -0.28 9.76
CA LEU A 202 12.54 0.50 8.82
C LEU A 202 12.29 -0.27 7.51
N ALA A 203 11.03 -0.56 7.25
CA ALA A 203 10.53 -1.05 5.96
C ALA A 203 10.36 0.10 4.96
N MET A 204 10.13 -0.28 3.70
CA MET A 204 10.06 0.64 2.58
C MET A 204 8.62 1.01 2.22
N SER A 205 8.38 2.29 1.96
CA SER A 205 7.21 2.83 1.28
C SER A 205 7.57 3.23 -0.15
N VAL A 206 6.79 2.82 -1.15
CA VAL A 206 7.16 2.87 -2.58
C VAL A 206 6.72 4.17 -3.27
N ARG A 207 5.72 4.89 -2.75
CA ARG A 207 5.23 6.11 -3.38
C ARG A 207 5.58 7.35 -2.56
N ARG A 208 6.37 8.21 -3.19
CA ARG A 208 6.54 9.62 -2.85
C ARG A 208 6.48 10.41 -4.16
N ASP A 209 5.66 11.45 -4.22
CA ASP A 209 5.72 12.41 -5.31
C ASP A 209 6.98 13.29 -5.13
N GLY A 210 7.52 13.86 -6.21
CA GLY A 210 8.70 14.72 -6.09
C GLY A 210 8.46 15.86 -5.10
N ASN A 211 9.48 16.24 -4.31
CA ASN A 211 9.37 17.37 -3.38
C ASN A 211 8.74 18.60 -4.07
N PHE A 212 7.77 19.22 -3.39
CA PHE A 212 7.02 20.39 -3.90
C PHE A 212 6.07 20.11 -5.09
N ARG A 213 5.89 18.85 -5.47
CA ARG A 213 4.95 18.40 -6.52
C ARG A 213 3.90 17.45 -6.00
N ASP A 214 3.80 17.26 -4.69
CA ASP A 214 2.83 16.38 -4.05
C ASP A 214 1.43 16.69 -4.60
N LYS A 215 0.89 15.77 -5.40
CA LYS A 215 -0.51 15.87 -5.81
C LYS A 215 -1.32 15.49 -4.59
N VAL A 216 -1.69 16.51 -3.83
CA VAL A 216 -2.52 16.27 -2.66
C VAL A 216 -3.93 15.98 -3.13
N LEU A 217 -4.37 14.74 -2.88
CA LEU A 217 -5.74 14.31 -3.11
C LEU A 217 -6.63 15.06 -2.12
N VAL A 218 -7.45 15.99 -2.60
CA VAL A 218 -8.49 16.61 -1.76
C VAL A 218 -9.76 15.78 -1.86
N VAL A 219 -10.11 15.08 -0.77
CA VAL A 219 -11.25 14.16 -0.74
C VAL A 219 -12.31 14.69 0.23
N PRO A 220 -13.61 14.65 -0.10
CA PRO A 220 -14.66 14.99 0.86
C PRO A 220 -14.53 14.14 2.12
N ALA A 221 -14.54 14.78 3.30
CA ALA A 221 -14.23 14.11 4.56
C ALA A 221 -15.23 12.98 4.89
N ASP A 222 -16.46 13.06 4.38
CA ASP A 222 -17.51 12.06 4.57
C ASP A 222 -17.26 10.73 3.82
N LYS A 223 -16.32 10.73 2.87
CA LYS A 223 -15.82 9.53 2.17
C LYS A 223 -14.81 8.76 2.99
N ILE A 224 -14.16 9.39 3.97
CA ILE A 224 -13.25 8.69 4.88
C ILE A 224 -14.07 8.00 5.96
N LYS A 225 -13.94 6.68 6.01
CA LYS A 225 -14.62 5.83 7.00
C LYS A 225 -13.64 5.41 8.09
N VAL A 226 -14.09 5.47 9.34
CA VAL A 226 -13.35 5.05 10.54
C VAL A 226 -14.19 3.99 11.26
N HIS A 227 -13.53 2.90 11.65
CA HIS A 227 -14.17 1.72 12.22
C HIS A 227 -13.89 1.66 13.72
N THR A 228 -14.91 1.83 14.53
CA THR A 228 -14.80 1.74 15.99
C THR A 228 -15.41 0.44 16.49
N LYS A 229 -14.85 -0.11 17.57
CA LYS A 229 -15.44 -1.27 18.25
C LYS A 229 -16.37 -0.83 19.37
N SER A 230 -17.56 -1.43 19.42
CA SER A 230 -18.50 -1.33 20.52
C SER A 230 -18.90 -2.75 20.93
N GLY A 231 -18.25 -3.26 21.99
CA GLY A 231 -18.28 -4.68 22.30
C GLY A 231 -17.73 -5.50 21.13
N SER A 232 -18.48 -6.52 20.69
CA SER A 232 -18.11 -7.35 19.52
C SER A 232 -18.46 -6.70 18.17
N ARG A 233 -19.23 -5.62 18.15
CA ARG A 233 -19.73 -5.00 16.91
C ARG A 233 -18.75 -3.96 16.38
N THR A 234 -18.45 -4.03 15.09
CA THR A 234 -17.81 -2.94 14.35
C THR A 234 -18.85 -1.89 13.96
N LEU A 235 -18.55 -0.62 14.20
CA LEU A 235 -19.35 0.52 13.78
C LEU A 235 -18.55 1.37 12.81
N GLU A 236 -19.06 1.54 11.59
CA GLU A 236 -18.52 2.49 10.62
C GLU A 236 -19.05 3.89 10.92
N LYS A 237 -18.15 4.87 10.90
CA LYS A 237 -18.47 6.30 11.02
C LYS A 237 -17.77 7.06 9.92
N THR A 238 -18.38 8.14 9.45
CA THR A 238 -17.65 9.12 8.65
C THR A 238 -16.64 9.84 9.53
N LEU A 239 -15.55 10.34 8.93
CA LEU A 239 -14.57 11.13 9.66
C LEU A 239 -15.20 12.35 10.36
N PRO A 240 -16.10 13.16 9.75
CA PRO A 240 -16.79 14.23 10.46
C PRO A 240 -17.59 13.77 11.70
N GLN A 241 -18.30 12.64 11.61
CA GLN A 241 -18.99 12.05 12.77
C GLN A 241 -17.99 11.68 13.87
N ARG A 242 -16.86 11.08 13.49
CA ARG A 242 -15.80 10.72 14.44
C ARG A 242 -15.18 11.95 15.11
N LEU A 243 -14.91 13.01 14.36
CA LEU A 243 -14.39 14.28 14.89
C LEU A 243 -15.38 14.91 15.88
N GLN A 244 -16.69 14.80 15.62
CA GLN A 244 -17.73 15.30 16.51
C GLN A 244 -17.70 14.60 17.88
N GLU A 245 -17.60 13.27 17.90
CA GLU A 245 -17.48 12.49 19.14
C GLU A 245 -16.23 12.86 19.96
N LEU A 246 -15.13 13.10 19.24
CA LEU A 246 -13.85 13.49 19.81
C LEU A 246 -13.84 14.95 20.28
N GLY A 247 -14.82 15.78 19.90
CA GLY A 247 -14.80 17.21 20.18
C GLY A 247 -13.68 17.94 19.42
N LEU A 248 -13.37 17.47 18.21
CA LEU A 248 -12.30 17.97 17.34
C LEU A 248 -12.84 18.48 15.99
N THR A 249 -14.10 18.88 15.93
CA THR A 249 -14.72 19.39 14.69
C THR A 249 -14.31 20.82 14.38
N SER A 250 -14.07 21.11 13.11
CA SER A 250 -14.03 22.45 12.52
C SER A 250 -15.08 22.59 11.42
N LYS A 251 -16.02 23.52 11.60
CA LYS A 251 -17.09 23.79 10.60
C LYS A 251 -16.55 24.33 9.27
N GLN A 252 -15.39 24.99 9.31
CA GLN A 252 -14.79 25.61 8.13
C GLN A 252 -13.93 24.61 7.36
N HIS A 253 -13.21 23.73 8.06
CA HIS A 253 -12.14 22.93 7.48
C HIS A 253 -12.47 21.44 7.29
N ASP A 254 -13.48 20.88 7.97
CA ASP A 254 -13.77 19.44 7.92
C ASP A 254 -14.64 19.02 6.72
N LYS A 255 -14.77 19.87 5.70
CA LYS A 255 -15.49 19.49 4.46
C LYS A 255 -14.65 18.56 3.59
N HIS A 256 -13.34 18.77 3.57
CA HIS A 256 -12.40 17.99 2.79
C HIS A 256 -11.16 17.68 3.63
N VAL A 257 -10.48 16.61 3.27
CA VAL A 257 -9.21 16.21 3.85
C VAL A 257 -8.16 16.05 2.77
N ILE A 258 -6.91 16.16 3.19
CA ILE A 258 -5.73 15.88 2.40
C ILE A 258 -5.47 14.38 2.48
N VAL A 259 -5.42 13.69 1.35
CA VAL A 259 -5.14 12.26 1.28
C VAL A 259 -3.82 12.01 0.56
N SER A 260 -3.06 11.03 1.05
CA SER A 260 -1.85 10.52 0.40
C SER A 260 -1.89 9.00 0.38
N ASN A 261 -1.67 8.40 -0.79
CA ASN A 261 -1.73 6.96 -0.95
C ASN A 261 -0.33 6.38 -1.11
N GLN A 262 -0.08 5.27 -0.44
CA GLN A 262 1.22 4.62 -0.39
C GLN A 262 1.07 3.10 -0.51
N PHE A 263 2.08 2.46 -1.12
CA PHE A 263 2.30 1.02 -0.96
C PHE A 263 3.52 0.81 -0.08
N ALA A 264 3.42 -0.06 0.91
CA ALA A 264 4.54 -0.47 1.75
C ALA A 264 4.92 -1.91 1.43
N VAL A 265 6.21 -2.16 1.21
CA VAL A 265 6.74 -3.52 1.07
C VAL A 265 7.33 -3.92 2.40
N VAL A 266 6.73 -4.93 3.04
CA VAL A 266 7.11 -5.43 4.36
C VAL A 266 7.49 -6.90 4.29
N PRO A 267 8.46 -7.37 5.10
CA PRO A 267 8.79 -8.78 5.16
C PRO A 267 7.71 -9.53 5.94
N VAL A 268 6.97 -10.43 5.27
CA VAL A 268 6.04 -11.35 5.92
C VAL A 268 6.47 -12.80 5.66
N PRO A 269 6.74 -13.57 6.73
CA PRO A 269 7.27 -14.93 6.58
C PRO A 269 6.30 -15.83 5.83
N SER A 270 6.85 -16.84 5.14
CA SER A 270 6.05 -17.94 4.59
C SER A 270 5.88 -19.05 5.64
N HIS A 271 4.97 -20.01 5.39
CA HIS A 271 4.82 -21.21 6.25
C HIS A 271 6.08 -22.06 6.39
N GLN A 272 7.05 -21.90 5.47
CA GLN A 272 8.29 -22.66 5.50
C GLN A 272 9.34 -22.03 6.42
N MET A 273 9.19 -20.73 6.73
CA MET A 273 10.09 -19.95 7.59
C MET A 273 9.72 -20.13 9.07
N ARG A 274 9.89 -21.35 9.59
CA ARG A 274 9.42 -21.74 10.93
C ARG A 274 9.98 -20.86 12.05
N ASP A 275 11.23 -20.41 11.94
CA ASP A 275 11.89 -19.58 12.96
C ASP A 275 11.26 -18.18 13.11
N ALA A 276 10.48 -17.73 12.12
CA ALA A 276 9.75 -16.46 12.18
C ALA A 276 8.39 -16.58 12.88
N SER A 277 7.89 -17.80 13.09
CA SER A 277 6.51 -18.03 13.49
C SER A 277 6.35 -18.15 15.01
N VAL A 278 5.31 -17.52 15.54
CA VAL A 278 4.86 -17.78 16.91
C VAL A 278 4.04 -19.07 16.90
N ALA A 279 4.42 -20.03 17.75
CA ALA A 279 3.74 -21.32 17.83
C ALA A 279 2.22 -21.16 17.98
N GLY A 280 1.46 -21.89 17.15
CA GLY A 280 -0.01 -21.84 17.15
C GLY A 280 -0.62 -20.62 16.46
N LYS A 281 0.17 -19.77 15.80
CA LYS A 281 -0.31 -18.60 15.05
C LYS A 281 0.10 -18.67 13.58
N PRO A 282 -0.70 -18.10 12.67
CA PRO A 282 -0.28 -17.93 11.28
C PRO A 282 1.02 -17.12 11.17
N PRO A 283 1.89 -17.41 10.19
CA PRO A 283 3.09 -16.62 9.93
C PRO A 283 2.74 -15.13 9.74
N ARG A 284 3.39 -14.28 10.54
CA ARG A 284 3.15 -12.83 10.54
C ARG A 284 4.40 -12.08 10.96
N ALA A 285 4.46 -10.81 10.60
CA ALA A 285 5.44 -9.87 11.13
C ALA A 285 4.73 -8.76 11.90
N ALA A 286 5.20 -8.47 13.11
CA ALA A 286 4.70 -7.34 13.88
C ALA A 286 5.36 -6.04 13.42
N PHE A 287 4.60 -4.95 13.42
CA PHE A 287 5.10 -3.63 13.04
C PHE A 287 4.41 -2.51 13.81
N ASN A 288 5.06 -1.35 13.80
CA ASN A 288 4.53 -0.10 14.33
C ASN A 288 4.82 1.02 13.34
N PHE A 289 3.88 1.96 13.18
CA PHE A 289 4.20 3.23 12.53
C PHE A 289 4.92 4.13 13.54
N SER A 290 6.05 4.72 13.17
CA SER A 290 6.62 5.85 13.92
C SER A 290 6.13 7.15 13.32
N ILE A 291 5.84 8.13 14.16
CA ILE A 291 5.57 9.50 13.74
C ILE A 291 6.48 10.46 14.51
N TYR A 292 7.15 11.36 13.80
CA TYR A 292 7.91 12.48 14.35
C TYR A 292 7.30 13.79 13.84
N PRO A 293 6.51 14.48 14.65
CA PRO A 293 5.96 15.78 14.29
C PRO A 293 6.99 16.91 14.43
N TYR A 294 7.17 17.70 13.38
CA TYR A 294 7.94 18.94 13.39
C TYR A 294 7.09 20.08 13.96
N GLY A 295 7.37 20.46 15.20
CA GLY A 295 6.82 21.68 15.82
C GLY A 295 5.32 21.63 16.12
N SER A 296 4.69 20.45 16.09
CA SER A 296 3.24 20.32 16.24
C SER A 296 2.80 19.13 17.06
N THR A 297 1.77 19.31 17.87
CA THR A 297 1.04 18.20 18.50
C THR A 297 -0.10 17.77 17.58
N ASN A 298 -0.23 16.46 17.35
CA ASN A 298 -1.29 15.88 16.51
C ASN A 298 -2.11 14.88 17.31
N PHE A 299 -3.42 14.92 17.14
CA PHE A 299 -4.28 13.78 17.46
C PHE A 299 -4.26 12.84 16.27
N VAL A 300 -3.94 11.58 16.51
CA VAL A 300 -3.75 10.56 15.48
C VAL A 300 -4.81 9.48 15.64
N ILE A 301 -5.49 9.15 14.54
CA ILE A 301 -6.35 7.96 14.46
C ILE A 301 -5.65 6.98 13.52
N THR A 302 -5.47 5.76 14.01
CA THR A 302 -5.07 4.62 13.18
C THR A 302 -6.30 3.76 12.97
N ASP A 303 -6.55 3.26 11.77
CA ASP A 303 -7.71 2.40 11.47
C ASP A 303 -7.29 1.24 10.59
N VAL A 304 -7.61 0.02 11.06
CA VAL A 304 -7.47 -1.24 10.33
C VAL A 304 -8.79 -2.00 10.42
N ILE A 305 -8.92 -3.12 9.72
CA ILE A 305 -10.17 -3.90 9.69
C ILE A 305 -10.66 -4.35 11.08
N GLU A 306 -9.73 -4.57 12.02
CA GLU A 306 -10.04 -4.95 13.40
C GLU A 306 -10.46 -3.75 14.28
N GLY A 307 -10.38 -2.52 13.77
CA GLY A 307 -10.84 -1.29 14.43
C GLY A 307 -9.78 -0.18 14.48
N SER A 308 -10.17 0.94 15.09
CA SER A 308 -9.32 2.12 15.24
C SER A 308 -8.77 2.32 16.64
N ALA A 309 -7.58 2.91 16.71
CA ALA A 309 -6.93 3.37 17.93
C ALA A 309 -6.59 4.87 17.84
N ASN A 310 -6.60 5.56 18.99
CA ASN A 310 -6.34 7.00 19.05
C ASN A 310 -5.08 7.27 19.86
N ALA A 311 -4.25 8.19 19.38
CA ALA A 311 -3.09 8.66 20.11
C ALA A 311 -2.94 10.17 20.01
N ILE A 312 -2.19 10.75 20.95
CA ILE A 312 -1.73 12.13 20.88
C ILE A 312 -0.21 12.11 20.84
N VAL A 313 0.34 12.64 19.75
CA VAL A 313 1.78 12.66 19.50
C VAL A 313 2.28 14.09 19.58
N GLY A 314 3.30 14.31 20.41
CA GLY A 314 3.93 15.61 20.63
C GLY A 314 5.11 15.84 19.69
N PRO A 315 5.62 17.07 19.61
CA PRO A 315 6.83 17.37 18.85
C PRO A 315 8.08 16.79 19.54
N GLY A 316 9.15 16.61 18.76
CA GLY A 316 10.52 16.51 19.29
C GLY A 316 11.09 15.11 19.45
N ASN A 317 10.31 14.03 19.27
CA ASN A 317 10.81 12.64 19.23
C ASN A 317 9.92 11.72 18.37
N HIS A 318 10.49 10.64 17.82
CA HIS A 318 9.72 9.61 17.12
C HIS A 318 8.89 8.81 18.11
N GLN A 319 7.59 8.71 17.87
CA GLN A 319 6.65 7.97 18.71
C GLN A 319 6.02 6.82 17.92
N LEU A 320 6.08 5.61 18.46
CA LEU A 320 5.49 4.40 17.87
C LEU A 320 3.98 4.33 18.15
N LEU A 321 3.20 4.21 17.09
CA LEU A 321 1.75 4.00 17.11
C LEU A 321 1.41 2.54 17.39
N TYR A 322 0.46 2.33 18.29
CA TYR A 322 -0.05 1.02 18.71
C TYR A 322 -1.56 0.94 18.53
N ALA A 323 -2.07 -0.28 18.35
CA ALA A 323 -3.48 -0.58 18.51
C ALA A 323 -3.86 -0.51 20.00
N ASP A 324 -5.11 -0.12 20.28
CA ASP A 324 -5.71 -0.13 21.61
C ASP A 324 -6.65 -1.34 21.73
N ILE A 325 -6.21 -2.35 22.46
CA ILE A 325 -6.99 -3.55 22.74
C ILE A 325 -7.43 -3.51 24.19
N ASN A 326 -8.61 -2.90 24.44
CA ASN A 326 -9.21 -2.77 25.76
C ASN A 326 -8.29 -2.09 26.80
N GLY A 327 -7.64 -0.99 26.42
CA GLY A 327 -6.70 -0.26 27.28
C GLY A 327 -5.31 -0.90 27.38
N GLN A 328 -4.99 -1.83 26.47
CA GLN A 328 -3.67 -2.43 26.33
C GLN A 328 -3.11 -2.14 24.94
N LYS A 329 -1.82 -1.81 24.88
CA LYS A 329 -1.13 -1.50 23.62
C LYS A 329 -0.75 -2.80 22.93
N ALA A 330 -0.97 -2.90 21.64
CA ALA A 330 -0.50 -4.02 20.81
C ALA A 330 0.14 -3.48 19.52
N PRO A 331 1.24 -4.08 19.02
CA PRO A 331 1.74 -3.74 17.70
C PRO A 331 0.71 -4.15 16.65
N PHE A 332 0.82 -3.58 15.46
CA PHE A 332 0.09 -4.11 14.31
C PHE A 332 0.81 -5.35 13.79
N THR A 333 0.13 -6.17 13.00
CA THR A 333 0.71 -7.34 12.35
C THR A 333 0.35 -7.36 10.89
N ALA A 334 1.30 -7.79 10.06
CA ALA A 334 1.10 -8.12 8.66
C ALA A 334 1.22 -9.63 8.50
N SER A 335 0.22 -10.25 7.89
CA SER A 335 0.21 -11.68 7.53
C SER A 335 -0.08 -11.81 6.04
N ARG A 336 0.32 -12.88 5.37
CA ARG A 336 -0.12 -13.09 3.99
C ARG A 336 -1.65 -13.20 4.00
N ALA A 337 -2.33 -12.62 3.02
CA ALA A 337 -3.79 -12.56 3.05
C ALA A 337 -4.43 -13.95 3.13
N GLU A 338 -3.89 -14.94 2.40
CA GLU A 338 -4.29 -16.35 2.49
C GLU A 338 -4.18 -16.98 3.89
N ASP A 339 -3.31 -16.46 4.74
CA ASP A 339 -3.03 -17.03 6.06
C ASP A 339 -3.97 -16.48 7.14
N ARG A 340 -4.85 -15.55 6.78
CA ARG A 340 -5.84 -14.92 7.66
C ARG A 340 -7.27 -15.13 7.15
N PRO A 341 -7.76 -16.39 7.07
CA PRO A 341 -9.14 -16.66 6.68
C PRO A 341 -10.16 -15.99 7.62
N ASP A 342 -9.78 -15.78 8.89
CA ASP A 342 -10.56 -15.04 9.87
C ASP A 342 -10.76 -13.57 9.47
N LEU A 343 -9.71 -12.88 9.02
CA LEU A 343 -9.82 -11.49 8.56
C LEU A 343 -10.50 -11.37 7.20
N LEU A 344 -10.27 -12.30 6.29
CA LEU A 344 -10.98 -12.35 5.02
C LEU A 344 -12.49 -12.59 5.23
N GLN A 345 -12.84 -13.44 6.19
CA GLN A 345 -14.23 -13.66 6.57
C GLN A 345 -14.83 -12.41 7.22
N LEU A 346 -14.09 -11.74 8.11
CA LEU A 346 -14.51 -10.47 8.71
C LEU A 346 -14.75 -9.41 7.62
N GLU A 347 -13.84 -9.27 6.66
CA GLU A 347 -13.98 -8.36 5.53
C GLU A 347 -15.26 -8.64 4.75
N LYS A 348 -15.51 -9.90 4.40
CA LYS A 348 -16.73 -10.33 3.70
C LYS A 348 -17.99 -10.00 4.51
N GLN A 349 -17.98 -10.24 5.82
CA GLN A 349 -19.11 -9.95 6.70
C GLN A 349 -19.40 -8.45 6.82
N LEU A 350 -18.37 -7.61 6.95
CA LEU A 350 -18.52 -6.17 7.07
C LEU A 350 -18.92 -5.54 5.73
N LYS A 351 -18.35 -5.99 4.61
CA LYS A 351 -18.78 -5.58 3.26
C LYS A 351 -20.24 -5.97 2.98
N ALA A 352 -20.68 -7.15 3.43
CA ALA A 352 -22.08 -7.55 3.31
C ALA A 352 -23.05 -6.65 4.11
N GLN A 353 -22.54 -5.95 5.13
CA GLN A 353 -23.27 -4.92 5.86
C GLN A 353 -23.17 -3.52 5.20
N GLY A 354 -22.50 -3.42 4.05
CA GLY A 354 -22.30 -2.18 3.31
C GLY A 354 -21.13 -1.32 3.81
N MET A 355 -20.24 -1.85 4.66
CA MET A 355 -19.10 -1.09 5.17
C MET A 355 -17.94 -1.04 4.15
N ASP A 356 -17.25 0.08 4.11
CA ASP A 356 -16.00 0.30 3.38
C ASP A 356 -14.81 -0.19 4.21
N VAL A 357 -14.52 -1.49 4.11
CA VAL A 357 -13.35 -2.11 4.71
C VAL A 357 -12.47 -2.78 3.67
N ASP A 358 -11.17 -2.85 3.96
CA ASP A 358 -10.20 -3.61 3.19
C ASP A 358 -9.17 -4.20 4.16
N VAL A 359 -8.92 -5.51 4.06
CA VAL A 359 -7.98 -6.21 4.95
C VAL A 359 -6.53 -5.75 4.78
N GLN A 360 -6.18 -5.19 3.62
CA GLN A 360 -4.83 -4.73 3.28
C GLN A 360 -4.57 -3.27 3.72
N ARG A 361 -5.65 -2.53 4.02
CA ARG A 361 -5.60 -1.08 4.19
C ARG A 361 -5.31 -0.69 5.64
N TYR A 362 -4.41 0.27 5.79
CA TYR A 362 -4.17 0.99 7.02
C TYR A 362 -4.43 2.48 6.79
N TYR A 363 -5.27 3.11 7.61
CA TYR A 363 -5.36 4.57 7.66
C TYR A 363 -4.50 5.14 8.79
N LEU A 364 -3.73 6.17 8.46
CA LEU A 364 -3.10 7.08 9.41
C LEU A 364 -3.74 8.46 9.24
N ILE A 365 -4.58 8.87 10.20
CA ILE A 365 -5.27 10.16 10.15
C ILE A 365 -4.63 11.07 11.17
N GLN A 366 -4.09 12.21 10.72
CA GLN A 366 -3.46 13.22 11.56
C GLN A 366 -4.36 14.46 11.63
N ILE A 367 -4.75 14.81 12.85
CA ILE A 367 -5.56 15.98 13.17
C ILE A 367 -4.69 16.97 13.94
N PRO A 368 -4.31 18.11 13.32
CA PRO A 368 -3.54 19.15 13.99
C PRO A 368 -4.25 19.71 15.24
N LEU A 369 -3.52 19.77 16.36
CA LEU A 369 -3.96 20.42 17.60
C LEU A 369 -3.26 21.77 17.81
N LYS A 370 -3.89 22.72 18.50
CA LYS A 370 -3.36 24.07 18.76
C LYS A 370 -1.98 24.00 19.44
N LYS A 371 -1.06 24.90 19.06
CA LYS A 371 0.32 24.89 19.57
C LYS A 371 0.37 25.36 21.02
N GLU A 372 -0.47 26.32 21.35
CA GLU A 372 -0.64 26.96 22.65
C GLU A 372 -1.43 26.10 23.65
N ALA A 373 -1.85 24.89 23.27
CA ALA A 373 -2.63 24.00 24.13
C ALA A 373 -1.73 23.38 25.21
N THR A 374 -1.76 23.96 26.41
CA THR A 374 -0.93 23.55 27.56
C THR A 374 -1.52 22.38 28.37
N SER A 375 -2.78 22.04 28.16
CA SER A 375 -3.49 20.99 28.91
C SER A 375 -3.41 19.59 28.27
N ILE A 376 -2.62 19.43 27.20
CA ILE A 376 -2.55 18.17 26.45
C ILE A 376 -1.62 17.19 27.17
N GLY A 377 -2.16 16.02 27.51
CA GLY A 377 -1.37 14.87 27.93
C GLY A 377 -1.08 13.97 26.73
N LEU A 378 0.21 13.72 26.46
CA LEU A 378 0.63 12.83 25.36
C LEU A 378 0.28 11.37 25.65
N SER A 379 0.18 10.58 24.59
CA SER A 379 0.05 9.13 24.71
C SER A 379 1.33 8.47 25.22
N ASN A 380 1.22 7.32 25.87
CA ASN A 380 2.38 6.52 26.28
C ASN A 380 2.93 5.68 25.11
N MET A 381 3.38 6.39 24.08
CA MET A 381 3.93 5.80 22.87
C MET A 381 5.36 5.35 23.15
N GLY A 382 5.71 4.15 22.71
CA GLY A 382 7.12 3.71 22.72
C GLY A 382 7.94 4.54 21.75
N GLU A 383 9.26 4.44 21.84
CA GLU A 383 10.17 5.02 20.85
C GLU A 383 10.69 3.91 19.93
N PRO A 384 10.99 4.20 18.66
CA PRO A 384 11.70 3.26 17.80
C PRO A 384 13.01 2.81 18.46
N PRO A 385 13.48 1.57 18.20
CA PRO A 385 14.76 1.14 18.72
C PRO A 385 15.86 2.09 18.29
N ASN A 386 16.55 2.63 19.29
CA ASN A 386 17.69 3.52 19.12
C ASN A 386 18.93 2.70 18.73
N ARG A 387 18.84 1.88 17.67
CA ARG A 387 20.06 1.48 16.97
C ARG A 387 20.58 2.78 16.41
N HIS A 388 21.73 3.22 16.92
CA HIS A 388 22.50 4.32 16.37
C HIS A 388 22.43 4.25 14.83
N TYR A 389 21.52 4.98 14.22
CA TYR A 389 21.56 5.38 12.82
C TYR A 389 22.65 6.46 12.68
N TYR A 390 23.76 6.24 13.38
CA TYR A 390 25.02 6.90 13.16
C TYR A 390 25.57 6.20 11.93
N TYR A 391 25.51 6.88 10.79
CA TYR A 391 26.41 6.55 9.70
C TYR A 391 27.81 6.42 10.32
N PRO A 392 28.44 5.22 10.33
CA PRO A 392 29.74 5.06 10.97
C PRO A 392 30.84 5.93 10.31
N ASP A 393 30.55 6.49 9.13
CA ASP A 393 31.44 7.35 8.36
C ASP A 393 31.00 8.82 8.27
N ALA A 394 29.93 9.24 8.96
CA ALA A 394 29.59 10.66 9.02
C ALA A 394 30.44 11.35 10.11
N PRO A 395 31.24 12.38 9.77
CA PRO A 395 31.99 13.10 10.78
C PRO A 395 31.04 13.71 11.81
N PRO A 396 31.46 13.79 13.09
CA PRO A 396 30.61 14.27 14.17
C PRO A 396 30.11 15.69 13.83
N MET A 397 28.79 15.84 13.70
CA MET A 397 28.18 17.15 13.67
C MET A 397 28.36 17.76 15.06
N TYR A 398 29.10 18.87 15.11
CA TYR A 398 29.43 19.62 16.31
C TYR A 398 28.19 19.91 17.16
N GLU A 399 28.38 19.79 18.47
CA GLU A 399 27.47 20.23 19.51
C GLU A 399 27.03 21.68 19.23
N ALA A 400 25.72 21.89 19.17
CA ALA A 400 25.15 23.21 19.00
C ALA A 400 25.27 24.00 20.32
N GLU A 401 26.42 24.65 20.49
CA GLU A 401 26.51 25.82 21.38
C GLU A 401 26.18 27.10 20.58
N GLU A 402 25.49 27.98 21.29
CA GLU A 402 25.00 29.30 20.92
C GLU A 402 25.83 30.08 19.88
N MET A 403 25.18 30.55 18.81
CA MET A 403 25.38 31.84 18.11
C MET A 403 24.53 31.79 16.82
N GLY A 404 23.57 32.67 16.61
CA GLY A 404 23.82 34.05 16.23
C GLY A 404 23.59 34.20 14.72
N SER A 405 22.67 35.10 14.35
CA SER A 405 22.26 35.47 13.00
C SER A 405 23.34 35.38 11.91
N GLY A 406 23.04 34.68 10.81
CA GLY A 406 23.85 34.73 9.60
C GLY A 406 23.28 33.89 8.46
N ASN A 407 22.78 34.56 7.42
CA ASN A 407 22.33 33.96 6.17
C ASN A 407 23.43 33.09 5.54
N VAL A 408 23.15 31.80 5.30
CA VAL A 408 23.90 30.99 4.34
C VAL A 408 22.91 30.13 3.54
N ALA A 409 22.73 30.48 2.28
CA ALA A 409 21.98 29.71 1.31
C ALA A 409 22.79 28.45 0.95
N TYR A 410 22.21 27.26 1.15
CA TYR A 410 22.76 26.02 0.61
C TYR A 410 22.10 25.70 -0.73
N ASP A 411 22.88 25.88 -1.79
CA ASP A 411 22.61 25.45 -3.15
C ASP A 411 22.96 23.95 -3.25
N MET A 412 21.94 23.09 -3.46
CA MET A 412 22.14 21.66 -3.69
C MET A 412 21.61 21.28 -5.07
N ALA A 413 22.44 21.57 -6.08
CA ALA A 413 22.33 20.98 -7.40
C ALA A 413 22.81 19.52 -7.36
N ALA A 414 21.97 18.61 -7.83
CA ALA A 414 22.30 17.19 -8.02
C ALA A 414 23.41 17.02 -9.08
N PRO A 415 24.43 16.17 -8.87
CA PRO A 415 25.40 15.88 -9.91
C PRO A 415 24.86 14.81 -10.88
N MET A 416 24.77 15.17 -12.15
CA MET A 416 24.69 14.25 -13.29
C MET A 416 26.06 13.60 -13.53
N PRO A 417 26.15 12.31 -13.91
CA PRO A 417 27.45 11.69 -14.18
C PRO A 417 27.93 12.01 -15.61
N THR A 418 29.11 12.61 -15.71
CA THR A 418 29.87 12.75 -16.95
C THR A 418 30.77 11.55 -17.19
N THR A 419 30.90 11.22 -18.47
CA THR A 419 31.76 10.19 -19.05
C THR A 419 33.24 10.37 -18.72
N SER A 420 33.94 9.29 -18.35
CA SER A 420 35.37 9.16 -18.64
C SER A 420 35.74 7.70 -18.92
N ALA A 421 36.58 7.54 -19.92
CA ALA A 421 37.06 6.29 -20.48
C ALA A 421 38.49 5.98 -19.98
N GLY A 422 38.85 4.71 -19.97
CA GLY A 422 40.24 4.26 -20.11
C GLY A 422 40.85 3.60 -18.88
N GLY A 423 41.01 2.27 -18.92
CA GLY A 423 41.74 1.52 -17.91
C GLY A 423 41.60 0.01 -18.05
N MET A 424 42.15 -0.56 -19.13
CA MET A 424 42.28 -2.02 -19.33
C MET A 424 43.11 -2.67 -18.21
N LEU A 425 42.56 -3.68 -17.54
CA LEU A 425 43.35 -4.80 -17.01
C LEU A 425 42.60 -6.11 -17.30
N LYS A 426 43.19 -6.94 -18.16
CA LYS A 426 42.70 -8.28 -18.51
C LYS A 426 43.13 -9.26 -17.44
N THR A 427 42.19 -10.01 -16.87
CA THR A 427 42.45 -11.34 -16.32
C THR A 427 41.28 -12.25 -16.65
N GLN A 428 41.58 -13.32 -17.38
CA GLN A 428 40.67 -14.37 -17.84
C GLN A 428 40.55 -15.49 -16.80
N LYS A 429 39.46 -16.27 -16.95
CA LYS A 429 39.06 -17.53 -16.26
C LYS A 429 38.20 -17.30 -15.01
N SER A 430 37.04 -17.93 -14.84
CA SER A 430 36.34 -18.96 -15.63
C SER A 430 34.86 -18.89 -15.30
N ALA A 431 34.03 -18.78 -16.34
CA ALA A 431 32.58 -18.87 -16.24
C ALA A 431 32.17 -20.31 -15.90
N ALA A 432 31.76 -20.54 -14.66
CA ALA A 432 30.78 -21.57 -14.35
C ALA A 432 29.41 -20.88 -14.41
N ALA A 433 28.70 -21.08 -15.52
CA ALA A 433 27.33 -20.61 -15.65
C ALA A 433 26.49 -21.26 -14.54
N LYS A 434 26.01 -20.45 -13.59
CA LYS A 434 24.94 -20.87 -12.69
C LYS A 434 23.72 -21.23 -13.56
N PRO A 435 23.05 -22.36 -13.33
CA PRO A 435 21.86 -22.70 -14.07
C PRO A 435 20.84 -21.58 -13.84
N GLU A 436 20.42 -20.97 -14.94
CA GLU A 436 19.35 -19.99 -15.02
C GLU A 436 18.07 -20.69 -14.55
N ALA A 437 17.81 -20.59 -13.25
CA ALA A 437 16.63 -21.15 -12.62
C ALA A 437 15.41 -20.66 -13.40
N LEU A 438 14.56 -21.60 -13.84
CA LEU A 438 13.31 -21.32 -14.54
C LEU A 438 12.56 -20.16 -13.86
N ARG A 439 12.62 -18.97 -14.46
CA ARG A 439 11.83 -17.81 -14.07
C ARG A 439 10.35 -18.19 -14.22
N ARG A 440 9.66 -18.42 -13.09
CA ARG A 440 8.24 -18.79 -13.08
C ARG A 440 7.38 -17.52 -13.21
N ASN A 441 6.35 -17.60 -14.03
CA ASN A 441 5.47 -16.49 -14.47
C ASN A 441 4.43 -16.01 -13.41
N GLY A 442 4.77 -15.99 -12.12
CA GLY A 442 3.87 -15.49 -11.07
C GLY A 442 4.21 -14.04 -10.66
N PRO A 443 3.27 -13.29 -10.05
CA PRO A 443 3.57 -11.99 -9.47
C PRO A 443 4.61 -12.13 -8.33
N GLY A 444 5.56 -11.21 -8.28
CA GLY A 444 6.62 -11.18 -7.28
C GLY A 444 6.18 -10.59 -5.93
N LEU A 445 5.02 -9.92 -5.90
CA LEU A 445 4.42 -9.34 -4.71
C LEU A 445 3.03 -9.95 -4.47
N THR A 446 2.70 -10.22 -3.21
CA THR A 446 1.35 -10.60 -2.79
C THR A 446 0.77 -9.63 -1.76
N LYS A 447 -0.56 -9.66 -1.63
CA LYS A 447 -1.29 -8.86 -0.65
C LYS A 447 -1.09 -9.41 0.75
N VAL A 448 -1.05 -8.50 1.72
CA VAL A 448 -1.06 -8.87 3.14
C VAL A 448 -2.38 -8.44 3.79
N ALA A 449 -2.72 -9.13 4.86
CA ALA A 449 -3.79 -8.79 5.78
C ALA A 449 -3.19 -8.11 7.02
N ILE A 450 -3.77 -6.98 7.41
CA ILE A 450 -3.35 -6.20 8.56
C ILE A 450 -4.29 -6.46 9.74
N GLY A 451 -3.69 -6.79 10.89
CA GLY A 451 -4.40 -6.91 12.16
C GLY A 451 -3.54 -6.43 13.32
N HIS A 452 -3.82 -6.92 14.52
CA HIS A 452 -3.04 -6.63 15.73
C HIS A 452 -2.30 -7.86 16.28
N GLY A 453 -1.20 -7.59 16.96
CA GLY A 453 -0.40 -8.58 17.68
C GLY A 453 -0.90 -8.79 19.10
N GLU A 454 0.00 -9.31 19.94
CA GLU A 454 -0.26 -9.47 21.37
C GLU A 454 -0.13 -8.15 22.12
N THR A 455 -0.75 -8.09 23.28
CA THR A 455 -0.68 -6.91 24.14
C THR A 455 0.65 -6.83 24.89
N GLU A 456 1.20 -5.62 25.00
CA GLU A 456 2.55 -5.33 25.54
C GLU A 456 2.49 -4.35 26.72
N GLY A 457 1.34 -4.29 27.40
CA GLY A 457 1.11 -3.45 28.57
C GLY A 457 0.07 -2.36 28.34
N ARG A 458 -0.07 -1.48 29.32
CA ARG A 458 -1.17 -0.50 29.35
C ARG A 458 -1.06 0.51 28.21
N TYR A 459 -2.20 0.85 27.63
CA TYR A 459 -2.36 1.93 26.66
C TYR A 459 -2.98 3.16 27.31
N ASN A 460 -2.41 4.32 27.01
CA ASN A 460 -2.94 5.63 27.32
C ASN A 460 -3.00 6.45 26.03
N ALA A 461 -4.22 6.71 25.56
CA ALA A 461 -4.50 7.49 24.35
C ALA A 461 -4.20 8.99 24.51
N GLY A 462 -3.77 9.44 25.69
CA GLY A 462 -3.59 10.85 26.01
C GLY A 462 -4.88 11.54 26.45
N SER A 463 -4.80 12.82 26.80
CA SER A 463 -5.92 13.60 27.35
C SER A 463 -5.85 15.09 27.02
N GLY A 464 -6.91 15.84 27.35
CA GLY A 464 -6.92 17.31 27.28
C GLY A 464 -7.09 17.91 25.88
N TYR A 465 -7.28 17.08 24.84
CA TYR A 465 -7.36 17.50 23.44
C TYR A 465 -8.72 18.08 23.01
N ARG A 466 -9.80 17.86 23.76
CA ARG A 466 -11.14 18.33 23.37
C ARG A 466 -11.13 19.86 23.20
N GLY A 467 -11.65 20.35 22.07
CA GLY A 467 -11.64 21.78 21.74
C GLY A 467 -10.28 22.36 21.34
N GLN A 468 -9.23 21.53 21.28
CA GLN A 468 -7.87 21.94 20.88
C GLN A 468 -7.59 21.72 19.40
N ARG A 469 -8.61 21.49 18.57
CA ARG A 469 -8.47 21.39 17.12
C ARG A 469 -7.89 22.71 16.57
N ALA A 470 -6.80 22.63 15.81
CA ALA A 470 -6.25 23.77 15.07
C ALA A 470 -6.96 23.97 13.72
N GLU A 471 -6.66 25.02 12.97
CA GLU A 471 -7.38 25.35 11.72
C GLU A 471 -6.82 24.60 10.49
N GLU A 472 -5.60 24.09 10.57
CA GLU A 472 -4.93 23.36 9.49
C GLU A 472 -5.73 22.11 9.09
N PRO A 473 -5.76 21.71 7.82
CA PRO A 473 -6.58 20.57 7.36
C PRO A 473 -6.21 19.23 8.01
N VAL A 474 -7.16 18.31 8.05
CA VAL A 474 -6.89 16.92 8.45
C VAL A 474 -6.16 16.21 7.31
N ARG A 475 -5.12 15.46 7.65
CA ARG A 475 -4.35 14.62 6.72
C ARG A 475 -4.67 13.15 6.93
N VAL A 476 -4.80 12.41 5.85
CA VAL A 476 -5.08 10.97 5.82
C VAL A 476 -4.04 10.31 4.93
N THR A 477 -3.22 9.44 5.50
CA THR A 477 -2.33 8.57 4.74
C THR A 477 -3.00 7.20 4.64
N VAL A 478 -3.18 6.71 3.42
CA VAL A 478 -3.69 5.37 3.14
C VAL A 478 -2.52 4.50 2.72
N VAL A 479 -2.24 3.45 3.48
CA VAL A 479 -1.12 2.56 3.19
C VAL A 479 -1.67 1.18 2.87
N TYR A 480 -1.32 0.67 1.69
CA TYR A 480 -1.58 -0.70 1.28
C TYR A 480 -0.30 -1.51 1.40
N PHE A 481 -0.34 -2.60 2.15
CA PHE A 481 0.86 -3.39 2.41
C PHE A 481 0.96 -4.57 1.45
N VAL A 482 2.18 -4.88 1.01
CA VAL A 482 2.49 -6.07 0.21
C VAL A 482 3.74 -6.75 0.76
N THR A 483 3.96 -8.01 0.36
CA THR A 483 5.15 -8.77 0.75
C THR A 483 5.74 -9.48 -0.47
N PRO A 484 7.08 -9.60 -0.58
CA PRO A 484 7.71 -10.39 -1.63
C PRO A 484 7.39 -11.88 -1.54
N THR A 485 7.08 -12.47 -2.68
CA THR A 485 6.86 -13.93 -2.85
C THR A 485 7.75 -14.53 -3.94
N GLY A 486 8.54 -13.68 -4.60
CA GLY A 486 9.46 -14.05 -5.66
C GLY A 486 10.20 -12.81 -6.17
N GLU A 487 10.81 -12.93 -7.34
CA GLU A 487 11.43 -11.79 -8.04
C GLU A 487 10.35 -10.74 -8.35
N ILE A 488 10.53 -9.51 -7.87
CA ILE A 488 9.64 -8.40 -8.18
C ILE A 488 9.78 -8.07 -9.67
N THR A 489 8.65 -8.00 -10.37
CA THR A 489 8.59 -7.88 -11.83
C THR A 489 7.99 -6.56 -12.28
N GLU A 490 8.08 -6.28 -13.60
CA GLU A 490 7.36 -5.17 -14.22
C GLU A 490 5.84 -5.31 -14.07
N ALA A 491 5.30 -6.53 -14.07
CA ALA A 491 3.87 -6.78 -13.88
C ALA A 491 3.39 -6.30 -12.51
N ASP A 492 4.20 -6.50 -11.46
CA ASP A 492 3.90 -5.99 -10.12
C ASP A 492 3.84 -4.45 -10.12
N MET A 493 4.80 -3.80 -10.79
CA MET A 493 4.82 -2.33 -10.90
C MET A 493 3.67 -1.79 -11.74
N ASN A 494 3.28 -2.49 -12.80
CA ASN A 494 2.11 -2.17 -13.62
C ASN A 494 0.82 -2.25 -12.79
N ALA A 495 0.70 -3.25 -11.91
CA ALA A 495 -0.44 -3.37 -11.01
C ALA A 495 -0.52 -2.18 -10.03
N PHE A 496 0.62 -1.76 -9.45
CA PHE A 496 0.67 -0.57 -8.59
C PHE A 496 0.35 0.72 -9.36
N ALA A 497 0.91 0.89 -10.56
CA ALA A 497 0.60 2.04 -11.41
C ALA A 497 -0.88 2.13 -11.74
N LYS A 498 -1.51 1.01 -12.12
CA LYS A 498 -2.95 0.98 -12.39
C LYS A 498 -3.77 1.33 -11.14
N ALA A 499 -3.40 0.78 -9.97
CA ALA A 499 -4.09 1.09 -8.73
C ALA A 499 -3.96 2.59 -8.38
N PHE A 500 -2.76 3.17 -8.50
CA PHE A 500 -2.55 4.59 -8.24
C PHE A 500 -3.23 5.50 -9.25
N GLU A 501 -3.23 5.15 -10.54
CA GLU A 501 -3.91 5.93 -11.58
C GLU A 501 -5.41 6.07 -11.28
N GLN A 502 -6.05 5.01 -10.77
CA GLN A 502 -7.45 5.05 -10.35
C GLN A 502 -7.70 6.06 -9.21
N TRP A 503 -6.74 6.20 -8.29
CA TRP A 503 -6.80 7.19 -7.22
C TRP A 503 -6.50 8.60 -7.74
N ASP A 504 -5.46 8.74 -8.56
CA ASP A 504 -5.05 10.01 -9.14
C ASP A 504 -6.15 10.60 -10.03
N ASN A 505 -6.91 9.77 -10.74
CA ASN A 505 -8.06 10.20 -11.54
C ASN A 505 -9.23 10.73 -10.68
N GLN A 506 -9.23 10.43 -9.38
CA GLN A 506 -10.18 10.99 -8.41
C GLN A 506 -9.59 12.19 -7.67
N ALA A 507 -8.33 12.54 -7.93
CA ALA A 507 -7.65 13.67 -7.33
C ALA A 507 -8.12 15.00 -7.91
N ILE A 508 -8.30 15.97 -7.03
CA ILE A 508 -8.22 17.38 -7.40
C ILE A 508 -6.85 17.85 -6.96
N TRP A 509 -6.04 18.40 -7.88
CA TRP A 509 -4.80 19.07 -7.49
C TRP A 509 -5.14 20.30 -6.64
N GLY A 510 -4.90 20.21 -5.33
CA GLY A 510 -5.22 21.26 -4.37
C GLY A 510 -4.22 22.41 -4.29
N GLY A 511 -3.13 22.37 -5.06
CA GLY A 511 -2.03 23.33 -4.95
C GLY A 511 -0.91 22.88 -4.01
N SER A 512 0.10 23.73 -3.88
CA SER A 512 1.17 23.59 -2.87
C SER A 512 0.71 24.29 -1.58
N PHE A 513 0.78 23.64 -0.42
CA PHE A 513 0.44 24.21 0.90
C PHE A 513 1.52 25.17 1.42
N VAL A 514 2.14 25.90 0.50
CA VAL A 514 3.07 26.97 0.78
C VAL A 514 2.28 28.15 1.35
N VAL A 515 2.29 28.29 2.68
CA VAL A 515 1.83 29.50 3.34
C VAL A 515 2.83 30.63 3.07
N LYS A 516 2.31 31.82 2.75
CA LYS A 516 3.15 33.03 2.71
C LYS A 516 3.62 33.28 4.13
N ASP A 517 4.90 33.62 4.29
CA ASP A 517 5.43 34.06 5.59
C ASP A 517 4.51 35.13 6.17
N GLU A 518 3.84 34.83 7.28
CA GLU A 518 3.51 35.89 8.21
C GLU A 518 4.80 36.24 8.91
N VAL A 519 5.60 37.09 8.22
CA VAL A 519 6.50 37.98 8.92
C VAL A 519 5.64 38.72 9.92
N ALA A 520 5.71 38.29 11.18
CA ALA A 520 5.25 39.09 12.29
C ALA A 520 5.95 40.45 12.14
N LYS A 521 5.17 41.44 11.72
CA LYS A 521 5.54 42.84 11.85
C LYS A 521 5.58 43.15 13.34
N ASN A 522 6.77 43.11 13.93
CA ASN A 522 7.42 44.23 14.64
C ASN A 522 8.67 43.75 15.35
#